data_AF-A0A1Y1IB14-F1
#
_entry.id   AF-A0A1Y1IB14-F1
#
_cell.length_a   1.000
_cell.length_b   1.000
_cell.length_c   1.000
_cell.angle_alpha   90.00
_cell.angle_beta   90.00
_cell.angle_gamma   90.00
#
_symmetry.space_group_name_H-M   'P 1'
#
loop_
_entity.id
_entity.type
_entity.pdbx_description
1 polymer ?
#
loop_
_entity_poly.entity_id
_entity_poly.type
_entity_poly.pdbx_seq_one_letter_code
_entity_poly.pdbx_strand_id
1 'polypeptide(L)'
;MEGDLDNIVERCASLLTSADGIWSGCGLLLALSKSGDENRISFARVAQEIAARDGGAVLRRLFYIVSLATLTSSKVVVERCLRDGLPPEGAERGRGPEENGTGTGREKTHSEREPEEGKIGRGPEEKENARQIYARLVLHIEHFSGPARLLEALLNSPQLTAFNSLMVAASLESLANFARASKAFREAIREAAEERNVFEQFGDLLRAEYLAKMSRRIALEIRLALASLAVSLAYSVDSQMWAIVRGLPKLIAAIYEASPLRESSKYSERLMSPAYRCNMALVRLLSVDSAAEKLRAHNALEGFRPHKRKINMAEPECHPWTTFKIRLQDGELSLTREMSAANWKPMEDRLNGRFWTPVVCSRKLCAAGREPDVGKGFSKCGRCQVARYCSKEHQKLHWETHKKHCKADQAKKDVTD
;
A
#
# COMPACT_ATOMS: atom_id res chain seq x y z
N MET A 1 25.85 -8.09 -21.45
CA MET A 1 24.41 -7.86 -21.20
C MET A 1 24.11 -6.74 -20.19
N GLU A 2 25.09 -5.94 -19.74
CA GLU A 2 24.88 -4.88 -18.74
C GLU A 2 24.04 -3.67 -19.22
N GLY A 3 23.95 -3.47 -20.54
CA GLY A 3 23.26 -2.31 -21.14
C GLY A 3 21.74 -2.36 -21.07
N ASP A 4 21.12 -3.52 -20.84
CA ASP A 4 19.66 -3.65 -21.00
C ASP A 4 18.87 -2.94 -19.89
N LEU A 5 19.28 -3.04 -18.63
CA LEU A 5 18.52 -2.45 -17.51
C LEU A 5 18.55 -0.92 -17.51
N ASP A 6 19.70 -0.30 -17.74
CA ASP A 6 19.78 1.18 -17.75
C ASP A 6 19.00 1.75 -18.94
N ASN A 7 19.09 1.08 -20.10
CA ASN A 7 18.30 1.43 -21.27
C ASN A 7 16.80 1.27 -21.00
N ILE A 8 16.38 0.23 -20.27
CA ILE A 8 14.98 0.05 -19.86
C ILE A 8 14.55 1.17 -18.90
N VAL A 9 15.35 1.50 -17.88
CA VAL A 9 15.04 2.57 -16.93
C VAL A 9 14.94 3.91 -17.65
N GLU A 10 15.86 4.20 -18.57
CA GLU A 10 15.87 5.41 -19.38
C GLU A 10 14.70 5.50 -20.32
N ARG A 11 14.42 4.43 -21.06
CA ARG A 11 13.27 4.35 -21.94
C ARG A 11 11.97 4.50 -21.17
N CYS A 12 11.80 3.79 -20.05
CA CYS A 12 10.63 3.93 -19.19
C CYS A 12 10.50 5.36 -18.69
N ALA A 13 11.56 5.95 -18.13
CA ALA A 13 11.52 7.30 -17.59
C ALA A 13 11.18 8.34 -18.67
N SER A 14 11.79 8.26 -19.84
CA SER A 14 11.51 9.14 -20.99
C SER A 14 10.06 9.01 -21.46
N LEU A 15 9.53 7.78 -21.55
CA LEU A 15 8.13 7.55 -21.91
C LEU A 15 7.18 8.10 -20.84
N LEU A 16 7.47 7.88 -19.56
CA LEU A 16 6.62 8.29 -18.44
C LEU A 16 6.63 9.80 -18.19
N THR A 17 7.67 10.51 -18.65
CA THR A 17 7.73 11.98 -18.58
C THR A 17 7.24 12.67 -19.85
N SER A 18 7.15 11.96 -20.97
CA SER A 18 6.58 12.48 -22.23
C SER A 18 5.05 12.53 -22.19
N ALA A 19 4.44 13.58 -22.75
CA ALA A 19 2.98 13.72 -22.82
C ALA A 19 2.31 12.57 -23.62
N ASP A 20 2.95 12.11 -24.69
CA ASP A 20 2.41 11.06 -25.56
C ASP A 20 2.93 9.66 -25.18
N GLY A 21 3.99 9.60 -24.37
CA GLY A 21 4.70 8.36 -24.06
C GLY A 21 4.14 7.58 -22.88
N ILE A 22 3.29 8.19 -22.04
CA ILE A 22 2.89 7.62 -20.73
C ILE A 22 2.30 6.23 -20.86
N TRP A 23 1.39 6.03 -21.83
CA TRP A 23 0.76 4.74 -22.05
C TRP A 23 1.75 3.65 -22.46
N SER A 24 2.71 4.00 -23.32
CA SER A 24 3.81 3.11 -23.71
C SER A 24 4.72 2.81 -22.52
N GLY A 25 5.00 3.79 -21.67
CA GLY A 25 5.78 3.62 -20.45
C GLY A 25 5.09 2.70 -19.44
N CYS A 26 3.80 2.91 -19.19
CA CYS A 26 2.97 2.03 -18.36
C CYS A 26 2.87 0.62 -18.94
N GLY A 27 2.68 0.50 -20.26
CA GLY A 27 2.66 -0.79 -20.96
C GLY A 27 3.98 -1.56 -20.80
N LEU A 28 5.12 -0.87 -20.88
CA LEU A 28 6.44 -1.44 -20.65
C LEU A 28 6.62 -1.92 -19.21
N LEU A 29 6.24 -1.10 -18.21
CA LEU A 29 6.26 -1.50 -16.79
C LEU A 29 5.36 -2.70 -16.52
N LEU A 30 4.16 -2.74 -17.12
CA LEU A 30 3.23 -3.86 -17.00
C LEU A 30 3.74 -5.13 -17.68
N ALA A 31 4.46 -5.01 -18.78
CA ALA A 31 5.10 -6.16 -19.42
C ALA A 31 6.19 -6.75 -18.50
N LEU A 32 6.99 -5.89 -17.88
CA LEU A 32 8.03 -6.30 -16.91
C LEU A 32 7.45 -6.92 -15.64
N SER A 33 6.29 -6.49 -15.17
CA SER A 33 5.68 -7.04 -13.95
C SER A 33 4.97 -8.39 -14.17
N LYS A 34 4.59 -8.70 -15.42
CA LYS A 34 3.87 -9.94 -15.78
C LYS A 34 4.77 -11.13 -16.05
N SER A 35 6.06 -10.92 -16.23
CA SER A 35 7.02 -11.98 -16.48
C SER A 35 7.41 -12.68 -15.16
N GLY A 36 7.94 -13.92 -15.24
CA GLY A 36 8.12 -14.83 -14.07
C GLY A 36 8.97 -14.27 -12.92
N ASP A 37 9.19 -15.05 -11.86
CA ASP A 37 9.80 -14.55 -10.60
C ASP A 37 11.16 -13.84 -10.77
N GLU A 38 12.02 -14.27 -11.70
CA GLU A 38 13.28 -13.58 -12.01
C GLU A 38 13.04 -12.15 -12.53
N ASN A 39 12.00 -11.96 -13.33
CA ASN A 39 11.66 -10.66 -13.87
C ASN A 39 10.99 -9.75 -12.84
N ARG A 40 10.41 -10.29 -11.77
CA ARG A 40 9.91 -9.45 -10.65
C ARG A 40 11.04 -8.74 -9.93
N ILE A 41 12.22 -9.36 -9.82
CA ILE A 41 13.43 -8.72 -9.28
C ILE A 41 13.90 -7.61 -10.24
N SER A 42 13.90 -7.89 -11.54
CA SER A 42 14.22 -6.88 -12.56
C SER A 42 13.25 -5.71 -12.54
N PHE A 43 11.94 -5.97 -12.49
CA PHE A 43 10.90 -4.96 -12.32
C PHE A 43 11.11 -4.15 -11.05
N ALA A 44 11.46 -4.79 -9.94
CA ALA A 44 11.75 -4.09 -8.69
C ALA A 44 12.91 -3.10 -8.80
N ARG A 45 13.99 -3.53 -9.43
CA ARG A 45 15.14 -2.65 -9.69
C ARG A 45 14.75 -1.50 -10.62
N VAL A 46 14.02 -1.79 -11.71
CA VAL A 46 13.55 -0.76 -12.65
C VAL A 46 12.64 0.25 -11.94
N ALA A 47 11.69 -0.22 -11.12
CA ALA A 47 10.78 0.63 -10.35
C ALA A 47 11.53 1.48 -9.32
N GLN A 48 12.50 0.91 -8.58
CA GLN A 48 13.33 1.64 -7.63
C GLN A 48 14.18 2.72 -8.31
N GLU A 49 14.78 2.43 -9.47
CA GLU A 49 15.57 3.41 -10.21
C GLU A 49 14.71 4.50 -10.85
N ILE A 50 13.54 4.16 -11.41
CA ILE A 50 12.56 5.16 -11.89
C ILE A 50 12.09 6.05 -10.73
N ALA A 51 11.85 5.46 -9.56
CA ALA A 51 11.46 6.19 -8.36
C ALA A 51 12.55 7.14 -7.86
N ALA A 52 13.82 6.75 -8.00
CA ALA A 52 14.95 7.58 -7.65
C ALA A 52 15.23 8.66 -8.70
N ARG A 53 14.87 8.44 -9.97
CA ARG A 53 15.25 9.30 -11.11
C ARG A 53 14.77 10.74 -10.95
N ASP A 54 15.73 11.65 -11.13
CA ASP A 54 15.56 13.09 -10.98
C ASP A 54 14.88 13.47 -9.66
N GLY A 55 15.31 12.81 -8.58
CA GLY A 55 14.76 13.03 -7.24
C GLY A 55 13.28 12.65 -7.13
N GLY A 56 12.81 11.68 -7.93
CA GLY A 56 11.42 11.26 -7.97
C GLY A 56 10.52 12.06 -8.91
N ALA A 57 11.07 12.86 -9.82
CA ALA A 57 10.29 13.65 -10.78
C ALA A 57 9.39 12.78 -11.66
N VAL A 58 9.84 11.58 -12.04
CA VAL A 58 9.03 10.64 -12.84
C VAL A 58 7.81 10.18 -12.06
N LEU A 59 7.98 9.84 -10.77
CA LEU A 59 6.86 9.49 -9.90
C LEU A 59 5.94 10.68 -9.68
N ARG A 60 6.47 11.88 -9.39
CA ARG A 60 5.66 13.09 -9.24
C ARG A 60 4.83 13.37 -10.49
N ARG A 61 5.42 13.23 -11.68
CA ARG A 61 4.71 13.40 -12.95
C ARG A 61 3.67 12.33 -13.17
N LEU A 62 3.98 11.06 -12.91
CA LEU A 62 3.01 9.97 -12.94
C LEU A 62 1.83 10.24 -12.00
N PHE A 63 2.11 10.59 -10.75
CA PHE A 63 1.09 10.98 -9.78
C PHE A 63 0.30 12.18 -10.27
N TYR A 64 0.96 13.23 -10.78
CA TYR A 64 0.31 14.41 -11.33
C TYR A 64 -0.57 14.09 -12.52
N ILE A 65 -0.14 13.27 -13.47
CA ILE A 65 -0.94 12.89 -14.64
C ILE A 65 -2.15 12.07 -14.19
N VAL A 66 -1.97 11.14 -13.25
CA VAL A 66 -3.08 10.39 -12.68
C VAL A 66 -4.04 11.36 -11.97
N SER A 67 -3.53 12.29 -11.16
CA SER A 67 -4.32 13.30 -10.46
C SER A 67 -4.98 14.32 -11.41
N LEU A 68 -4.32 14.74 -12.49
CA LEU A 68 -4.84 15.69 -13.47
C LEU A 68 -5.90 15.03 -14.34
N ALA A 69 -5.68 13.78 -14.76
CA ALA A 69 -6.71 12.96 -15.37
C ALA A 69 -7.91 12.78 -14.43
N THR A 70 -7.67 12.71 -13.11
CA THR A 70 -8.76 12.67 -12.12
C THR A 70 -9.50 14.01 -11.92
N LEU A 71 -8.85 15.14 -12.20
CA LEU A 71 -9.42 16.48 -12.01
C LEU A 71 -10.02 17.07 -13.29
N THR A 72 -9.62 16.58 -14.47
CA THR A 72 -9.98 17.15 -15.76
C THR A 72 -10.64 16.10 -16.65
N SER A 73 -11.90 15.77 -16.34
CA SER A 73 -12.76 14.91 -17.16
C SER A 73 -13.19 15.55 -18.50
N SER A 74 -12.39 16.46 -19.06
CA SER A 74 -12.52 16.99 -20.41
C SER A 74 -11.19 16.82 -21.14
N LYS A 75 -11.20 16.02 -22.20
CA LYS A 75 -10.06 15.74 -23.09
C LYS A 75 -9.36 17.02 -23.59
N VAL A 76 -10.12 18.10 -23.75
CA VAL A 76 -9.64 19.42 -24.19
C VAL A 76 -8.75 20.10 -23.15
N VAL A 77 -8.98 19.84 -21.85
CA VAL A 77 -8.21 20.47 -20.77
C VAL A 77 -6.91 19.71 -20.50
N VAL A 78 -6.93 18.38 -20.55
CA VAL A 78 -5.72 17.55 -20.44
C VAL A 78 -4.73 17.87 -21.56
N GLU A 79 -5.20 17.93 -22.82
CA GLU A 79 -4.34 18.27 -23.97
C GLU A 79 -3.81 19.72 -23.92
N ARG A 80 -4.55 20.65 -23.30
CA ARG A 80 -4.12 22.04 -23.12
C ARG A 80 -3.09 22.18 -22.01
N CYS A 81 -3.31 21.57 -20.84
CA CYS A 81 -2.35 21.58 -19.74
C CYS A 81 -1.04 20.83 -20.05
N LEU A 82 -1.09 19.76 -20.85
CA LEU A 82 0.12 19.07 -21.32
C LEU A 82 0.90 19.88 -22.35
N ARG A 83 0.21 20.77 -23.10
CA ARG A 83 0.81 21.63 -24.14
C ARG A 83 1.41 22.92 -23.58
N ASP A 84 0.80 23.47 -22.52
CA ASP A 84 1.14 24.81 -22.01
C ASP A 84 2.27 24.82 -20.96
N GLY A 85 2.75 23.65 -20.51
CA GLY A 85 3.87 23.55 -19.56
C GLY A 85 3.52 23.99 -18.13
N LEU A 86 4.41 23.68 -17.18
CA LEU A 86 4.23 24.03 -15.76
C LEU A 86 4.23 25.57 -15.58
N PRO A 87 3.26 26.16 -14.87
CA PRO A 87 3.43 27.53 -14.42
C PRO A 87 4.50 27.59 -13.32
N PRO A 88 5.38 28.61 -13.31
CA PRO A 88 6.27 28.84 -12.19
C PRO A 88 5.45 29.28 -10.97
N GLU A 89 5.47 28.48 -9.90
CA GLU A 89 4.91 28.86 -8.61
C GLU A 89 5.92 29.77 -7.90
N GLY A 90 5.58 31.05 -7.78
CA GLY A 90 6.39 32.04 -7.07
C GLY A 90 5.61 33.33 -6.86
N ALA A 91 4.77 33.36 -5.82
CA ALA A 91 4.20 34.60 -5.30
C ALA A 91 4.38 34.61 -3.77
N GLU A 92 5.18 35.58 -3.35
CA GLU A 92 5.84 35.78 -2.06
C GLU A 92 4.91 35.84 -0.84
N ARG A 93 5.41 35.38 0.33
CA ARG A 93 5.09 36.00 1.63
C ARG A 93 6.32 36.08 2.54
N GLY A 94 6.44 37.25 3.16
CA GLY A 94 7.59 37.79 3.88
C GLY A 94 8.13 36.98 5.07
N ARG A 95 9.44 37.16 5.28
CA ARG A 95 10.21 36.74 6.46
C ARG A 95 9.95 37.69 7.63
N GLY A 96 9.78 37.12 8.83
CA GLY A 96 9.95 37.81 10.12
C GLY A 96 11.27 37.38 10.79
N PRO A 97 11.82 38.18 11.71
CA PRO A 97 13.20 38.03 12.20
C PRO A 97 13.34 37.04 13.36
N GLU A 98 14.54 36.47 13.44
CA GLU A 98 15.06 35.57 14.48
C GLU A 98 15.28 36.29 15.82
N GLU A 99 14.92 35.64 16.93
CA GLU A 99 15.38 36.00 18.27
C GLU A 99 16.33 34.94 18.82
N ASN A 100 17.50 35.41 19.26
CA ASN A 100 18.53 34.66 19.96
C ASN A 100 18.17 34.51 21.44
N GLY A 101 18.31 33.29 21.96
CA GLY A 101 18.15 32.99 23.40
C GLY A 101 19.25 32.06 23.92
N THR A 102 20.22 32.63 24.62
CA THR A 102 21.25 31.98 25.44
C THR A 102 20.72 31.61 26.84
N GLY A 103 21.05 30.43 27.36
CA GLY A 103 20.86 30.07 28.78
C GLY A 103 21.23 28.62 29.08
N THR A 104 22.43 28.38 29.63
CA THR A 104 22.75 28.07 31.05
C THR A 104 22.56 26.59 31.45
N GLY A 105 23.66 26.03 31.96
CA GLY A 105 23.84 24.60 32.23
C GLY A 105 23.16 24.09 33.49
N ARG A 106 23.06 22.76 33.57
CA ARG A 106 22.66 22.06 34.80
C ARG A 106 23.26 20.65 34.88
N GLU A 107 23.48 20.26 36.13
CA GLU A 107 24.27 19.15 36.67
C GLU A 107 23.88 17.74 36.19
N LYS A 108 24.90 16.88 36.12
CA LYS A 108 24.79 15.44 35.86
C LYS A 108 24.45 14.67 37.12
N THR A 109 23.30 14.04 37.15
CA THR A 109 22.98 12.93 38.05
C THR A 109 22.92 11.63 37.23
N HIS A 110 23.75 10.66 37.59
CA HIS A 110 23.79 9.33 36.98
C HIS A 110 22.63 8.49 37.49
N SER A 111 21.60 8.34 36.65
CA SER A 111 20.52 7.36 36.78
C SER A 111 20.65 6.39 35.62
N GLU A 112 20.60 5.08 35.91
CA GLU A 112 20.55 3.99 34.94
C GLU A 112 19.29 4.13 34.07
N ARG A 113 19.44 4.87 32.95
CA ARG A 113 18.43 4.99 31.90
C ARG A 113 18.47 3.74 31.05
N GLU A 114 17.35 3.03 30.99
CA GLU A 114 17.00 2.18 29.86
C GLU A 114 17.27 2.96 28.55
N PRO A 115 17.69 2.30 27.45
CA PRO A 115 18.01 2.98 26.22
C PRO A 115 16.77 3.74 25.73
N GLU A 116 16.73 5.05 25.97
CA GLU A 116 15.82 5.97 25.32
C GLU A 116 16.12 5.86 23.82
N GLU A 117 15.36 5.01 23.13
CA GLU A 117 15.29 5.00 21.68
C GLU A 117 15.07 6.45 21.26
N GLY A 118 16.13 7.05 20.71
CA GLY A 118 16.18 8.46 20.38
C GLY A 118 14.96 8.82 19.54
N LYS A 119 13.99 9.49 20.17
CA LYS A 119 12.84 10.12 19.52
C LYS A 119 13.36 11.26 18.65
N ILE A 120 14.03 10.93 17.55
CA ILE A 120 14.32 11.87 16.48
C ILE A 120 12.94 12.26 15.94
N GLY A 121 12.50 13.47 16.29
CA GLY A 121 11.15 13.99 16.08
C GLY A 121 10.73 14.06 14.61
N ARG A 122 10.35 12.92 14.03
CA ARG A 122 9.68 12.82 12.73
C ARG A 122 8.14 12.85 12.85
N GLY A 123 7.61 13.17 14.02
CA GLY A 123 6.20 12.94 14.37
C GLY A 123 5.17 13.73 13.52
N PRO A 124 5.23 15.07 13.47
CA PRO A 124 4.20 15.86 12.80
C PRO A 124 4.22 15.73 11.27
N GLU A 125 5.42 15.77 10.68
CA GLU A 125 5.60 15.74 9.23
C GLU A 125 5.25 14.36 8.65
N GLU A 126 5.64 13.25 9.31
CA GLU A 126 5.29 11.90 8.86
C GLU A 126 3.79 11.67 8.87
N LYS A 127 3.10 12.14 9.92
CA LYS A 127 1.65 12.02 10.03
C LYS A 127 0.92 12.80 8.93
N GLU A 128 1.34 14.03 8.68
CA GLU A 128 0.75 14.85 7.63
C GLU A 128 1.00 14.26 6.23
N ASN A 129 2.21 13.79 5.96
CA ASN A 129 2.52 13.07 4.73
C ASN A 129 1.63 11.83 4.56
N ALA A 130 1.42 11.06 5.63
CA ALA A 130 0.57 9.88 5.61
C ALA A 130 -0.89 10.22 5.28
N ARG A 131 -1.43 11.31 5.85
CA ARG A 131 -2.77 11.83 5.51
C ARG A 131 -2.88 12.21 4.05
N GLN A 132 -1.92 12.95 3.52
CA GLN A 132 -1.93 13.37 2.11
C GLN A 132 -1.86 12.18 1.16
N ILE A 133 -1.03 11.19 1.46
CA ILE A 133 -0.95 9.94 0.66
C ILE A 133 -2.28 9.20 0.72
N TYR A 134 -2.86 9.04 1.90
CA TYR A 134 -4.16 8.38 2.08
C TYR A 134 -5.26 9.10 1.30
N ALA A 135 -5.39 10.42 1.46
CA ALA A 135 -6.40 11.23 0.80
C ALA A 135 -6.30 11.12 -0.73
N ARG A 136 -5.09 11.13 -1.29
CA ARG A 136 -4.86 10.93 -2.72
C ARG A 136 -5.27 9.53 -3.18
N LEU A 137 -4.93 8.50 -2.43
CA LEU A 137 -5.30 7.12 -2.77
C LEU A 137 -6.82 6.92 -2.77
N VAL A 138 -7.52 7.47 -1.77
CA VAL A 138 -8.99 7.43 -1.70
C VAL A 138 -9.61 8.24 -2.82
N LEU A 139 -9.13 9.45 -3.08
CA LEU A 139 -9.62 10.27 -4.20
C LEU A 139 -9.47 9.55 -5.54
N HIS A 140 -8.36 8.85 -5.76
CA HIS A 140 -8.18 8.02 -6.96
C HIS A 140 -9.22 6.88 -7.01
N ILE A 141 -9.43 6.19 -5.90
CA ILE A 141 -10.44 5.12 -5.82
C ILE A 141 -11.83 5.69 -6.12
N GLU A 142 -12.24 6.77 -5.46
CA GLU A 142 -13.54 7.44 -5.67
C GLU A 142 -13.70 7.90 -7.14
N HIS A 143 -12.66 8.51 -7.71
CA HIS A 143 -12.68 8.98 -9.09
C HIS A 143 -12.87 7.84 -10.11
N PHE A 144 -12.13 6.74 -9.94
CA PHE A 144 -12.17 5.62 -10.89
C PHE A 144 -13.29 4.62 -10.61
N SER A 145 -13.89 4.64 -9.42
CA SER A 145 -15.05 3.81 -9.06
C SER A 145 -16.40 4.52 -9.20
N GLY A 146 -16.39 5.85 -9.24
CA GLY A 146 -17.59 6.67 -9.28
C GLY A 146 -18.48 6.36 -10.49
N PRO A 147 -19.81 6.51 -10.35
CA PRO A 147 -20.79 6.18 -11.38
C PRO A 147 -20.85 7.26 -12.47
N ALA A 148 -19.71 7.80 -12.90
CA ALA A 148 -19.64 8.96 -13.78
C ALA A 148 -20.45 8.70 -15.06
N ARG A 149 -21.70 9.17 -15.04
CA ARG A 149 -22.63 9.28 -16.17
C ARG A 149 -22.01 10.08 -17.32
N LEU A 150 -20.97 10.87 -17.03
CA LEU A 150 -20.13 11.60 -17.99
C LEU A 150 -19.12 10.71 -18.74
N LEU A 151 -18.79 9.55 -18.19
CA LEU A 151 -17.82 8.60 -18.75
C LEU A 151 -18.50 7.43 -19.45
N GLU A 152 -19.82 7.21 -19.32
CA GLU A 152 -20.53 6.11 -20.01
C GLU A 152 -20.32 6.15 -21.54
N ALA A 153 -20.19 7.35 -22.13
CA ALA A 153 -19.87 7.54 -23.54
C ALA A 153 -18.39 7.28 -23.89
N LEU A 154 -17.45 7.47 -22.95
CA LEU A 154 -16.00 7.24 -23.13
C LEU A 154 -15.55 5.84 -22.68
N LEU A 155 -16.28 5.21 -21.75
CA LEU A 155 -16.04 3.88 -21.15
C LEU A 155 -16.49 2.73 -22.05
N ASN A 156 -17.17 3.02 -23.17
CA ASN A 156 -17.36 2.02 -24.23
C ASN A 156 -16.02 1.54 -24.81
N SER A 157 -14.89 2.18 -24.49
CA SER A 157 -13.56 1.60 -24.71
C SER A 157 -13.26 0.51 -23.66
N PRO A 158 -13.07 -0.76 -24.08
CA PRO A 158 -12.61 -1.81 -23.18
C PRO A 158 -11.24 -1.51 -22.55
N GLN A 159 -10.38 -0.74 -23.24
CA GLN A 159 -9.06 -0.37 -22.73
C GLN A 159 -9.15 0.59 -21.54
N LEU A 160 -10.02 1.60 -21.63
CA LEU A 160 -10.19 2.57 -20.55
C LEU A 160 -10.81 1.91 -19.30
N THR A 161 -11.79 1.04 -19.49
CA THR A 161 -12.38 0.25 -18.40
C THR A 161 -11.35 -0.64 -17.72
N ALA A 162 -10.52 -1.35 -18.50
CA ALA A 162 -9.43 -2.17 -17.97
C ALA A 162 -8.39 -1.34 -17.21
N PHE A 163 -8.05 -0.15 -17.72
CA PHE A 163 -7.12 0.77 -17.06
C PHE A 163 -7.66 1.31 -15.74
N ASN A 164 -8.89 1.84 -15.72
CA ASN A 164 -9.51 2.38 -14.51
C ASN A 164 -9.59 1.30 -13.41
N SER A 165 -9.99 0.10 -13.81
CA SER A 165 -10.08 -1.04 -12.88
C SER A 165 -8.70 -1.42 -12.33
N LEU A 166 -7.65 -1.36 -13.16
CA LEU A 166 -6.26 -1.56 -12.73
C LEU A 166 -5.79 -0.47 -11.76
N MET A 167 -6.15 0.78 -12.00
CA MET A 167 -5.81 1.90 -11.12
C MET A 167 -6.48 1.76 -9.75
N VAL A 168 -7.76 1.38 -9.70
CA VAL A 168 -8.45 1.08 -8.44
C VAL A 168 -7.74 -0.05 -7.68
N ALA A 169 -7.45 -1.17 -8.35
CA ALA A 169 -6.77 -2.30 -7.72
C ALA A 169 -5.38 -1.92 -7.19
N ALA A 170 -4.59 -1.17 -7.97
CA ALA A 170 -3.25 -0.72 -7.59
C ALA A 170 -3.29 0.29 -6.42
N SER A 171 -4.26 1.20 -6.39
CA SER A 171 -4.46 2.13 -5.28
C SER A 171 -4.85 1.40 -3.99
N LEU A 172 -5.75 0.42 -4.07
CA LEU A 172 -6.13 -0.41 -2.92
C LEU A 172 -4.96 -1.24 -2.40
N GLU A 173 -4.16 -1.82 -3.30
CA GLU A 173 -2.95 -2.57 -2.91
C GLU A 173 -1.93 -1.65 -2.24
N SER A 174 -1.74 -0.44 -2.76
CA SER A 174 -0.88 0.58 -2.14
C SER A 174 -1.38 0.94 -0.74
N LEU A 175 -2.69 1.14 -0.57
CA LEU A 175 -3.32 1.44 0.71
C LEU A 175 -3.08 0.32 1.72
N ALA A 176 -3.28 -0.94 1.34
CA ALA A 176 -2.96 -2.10 2.19
C ALA A 176 -1.47 -2.14 2.59
N ASN A 177 -0.58 -1.89 1.63
CA ASN A 177 0.87 -1.90 1.88
C ASN A 177 1.30 -0.78 2.84
N PHE A 178 0.79 0.44 2.68
CA PHE A 178 1.07 1.54 3.60
C PHE A 178 0.47 1.28 4.99
N ALA A 179 -0.77 0.78 5.06
CA ALA A 179 -1.41 0.41 6.31
C ALA A 179 -0.61 -0.65 7.07
N ARG A 180 0.00 -1.60 6.38
CA ARG A 180 0.91 -2.57 7.01
C ARG A 180 2.17 -1.90 7.56
N ALA A 181 2.84 -1.11 6.72
CA ALA A 181 4.19 -0.63 7.00
C ALA A 181 4.26 0.57 7.95
N SER A 182 3.17 1.33 8.12
CA SER A 182 3.21 2.61 8.84
C SER A 182 2.05 2.76 9.82
N LYS A 183 2.41 2.95 11.10
CA LYS A 183 1.48 3.36 12.15
C LYS A 183 0.84 4.72 11.85
N ALA A 184 1.64 5.70 11.42
CA ALA A 184 1.13 7.02 11.05
C ALA A 184 0.08 6.94 9.93
N PHE A 185 0.26 6.03 8.97
CA PHE A 185 -0.73 5.79 7.92
C PHE A 185 -2.02 5.13 8.44
N ARG A 186 -1.93 4.19 9.38
CA ARG A 186 -3.12 3.64 10.05
C ARG A 186 -3.86 4.71 10.86
N GLU A 187 -3.15 5.62 11.50
CA GLU A 187 -3.75 6.77 12.17
C GLU A 187 -4.46 7.71 11.19
N ALA A 188 -3.86 7.96 10.02
CA ALA A 188 -4.52 8.73 8.96
C ALA A 188 -5.82 8.06 8.47
N ILE A 189 -5.81 6.74 8.28
CA ILE A 189 -7.03 5.98 7.94
C ILE A 189 -8.07 6.12 9.07
N ARG A 190 -7.66 6.04 10.33
CA ARG A 190 -8.56 6.17 11.50
C ARG A 190 -9.24 7.53 11.53
N GLU A 191 -8.48 8.61 11.34
CA GLU A 191 -8.99 9.98 11.34
C GLU A 191 -9.96 10.20 10.16
N ALA A 192 -9.63 9.71 8.97
CA ALA A 192 -10.58 9.75 7.87
C ALA A 192 -11.84 8.90 8.12
N ALA A 193 -11.71 7.79 8.84
CA ALA A 193 -12.84 6.95 9.26
C ALA A 193 -13.72 7.60 10.34
N GLU A 194 -13.26 8.67 11.00
CA GLU A 194 -14.08 9.50 11.87
C GLU A 194 -15.04 10.39 11.07
N GLU A 195 -14.57 10.93 9.94
CA GLU A 195 -15.35 11.82 9.08
C GLU A 195 -16.27 11.06 8.11
N ARG A 196 -15.83 9.90 7.62
CA ARG A 196 -16.54 9.10 6.62
C ARG A 196 -16.51 7.61 6.98
N ASN A 197 -17.54 6.86 6.60
CA ASN A 197 -17.50 5.40 6.76
C ASN A 197 -16.66 4.75 5.64
N VAL A 198 -15.34 4.84 5.77
CA VAL A 198 -14.35 4.37 4.79
C VAL A 198 -14.57 2.90 4.42
N PHE A 199 -14.94 2.05 5.39
CA PHE A 199 -15.16 0.63 5.14
C PHE A 199 -16.45 0.35 4.35
N GLU A 200 -17.49 1.17 4.51
CA GLU A 200 -18.70 1.08 3.67
C GLU A 200 -18.40 1.48 2.23
N GLN A 201 -17.60 2.52 1.99
CA GLN A 201 -17.16 2.89 0.64
C GLN A 201 -16.36 1.76 -0.03
N PHE A 202 -15.47 1.09 0.71
CA PHE A 202 -14.80 -0.10 0.19
C PHE A 202 -15.74 -1.28 -0.05
N GLY A 203 -16.82 -1.37 0.72
CA GLY A 203 -17.92 -2.32 0.49
C GLY A 203 -18.64 -2.06 -0.84
N ASP A 204 -18.75 -0.81 -1.29
CA ASP A 204 -19.37 -0.48 -2.58
C ASP A 204 -18.59 -1.05 -3.77
N LEU A 205 -17.26 -1.12 -3.65
CA LEU A 205 -16.39 -1.78 -4.64
C LEU A 205 -16.56 -3.31 -4.69
N LEU A 206 -17.20 -3.89 -3.68
CA LEU A 206 -17.46 -5.32 -3.57
C LEU A 206 -18.87 -5.71 -3.99
N ARG A 207 -19.72 -4.74 -4.32
CA ARG A 207 -21.07 -4.99 -4.82
C ARG A 207 -21.02 -5.77 -6.14
N ALA A 208 -21.96 -6.68 -6.32
CA ALA A 208 -22.02 -7.55 -7.49
C ALA A 208 -22.11 -6.73 -8.79
N GLU A 209 -22.87 -5.64 -8.80
CA GLU A 209 -23.05 -4.76 -9.95
C GLU A 209 -21.75 -4.05 -10.35
N TYR A 210 -20.90 -3.70 -9.37
CA TYR A 210 -19.61 -3.09 -9.63
C TYR A 210 -18.61 -4.11 -10.17
N LEU A 211 -18.49 -5.27 -9.50
CA LEU A 211 -17.57 -6.32 -9.90
C LEU A 211 -17.92 -6.96 -11.25
N ALA A 212 -19.20 -7.02 -11.61
CA ALA A 212 -19.67 -7.55 -12.91
C ALA A 212 -19.21 -6.70 -14.10
N LYS A 213 -18.89 -5.42 -13.90
CA LYS A 213 -18.35 -4.52 -14.94
C LYS A 213 -16.86 -4.74 -15.20
N MET A 214 -16.20 -5.58 -14.39
CA MET A 214 -14.76 -5.80 -14.43
C MET A 214 -14.42 -7.18 -14.97
N SER A 215 -13.20 -7.33 -15.49
CA SER A 215 -12.67 -8.66 -15.76
C SER A 215 -12.54 -9.46 -14.45
N ARG A 216 -12.73 -10.78 -14.53
CA ARG A 216 -12.59 -11.70 -13.37
C ARG A 216 -11.27 -11.50 -12.63
N ARG A 217 -10.18 -11.24 -13.36
CA ARG A 217 -8.85 -11.00 -12.78
C ARG A 217 -8.84 -9.75 -11.90
N ILE A 218 -9.39 -8.63 -12.38
CA ILE A 218 -9.35 -7.38 -11.64
C ILE A 218 -10.31 -7.43 -10.45
N ALA A 219 -11.50 -8.03 -10.62
CA ALA A 219 -12.40 -8.28 -9.51
C ALA A 219 -11.75 -9.11 -8.39
N LEU A 220 -10.90 -10.09 -8.75
CA LEU A 220 -10.07 -10.82 -7.77
C LEU A 220 -9.00 -9.92 -7.13
N GLU A 221 -8.31 -9.07 -7.91
CA GLU A 221 -7.28 -8.16 -7.38
C GLU A 221 -7.85 -7.14 -6.39
N ILE A 222 -9.03 -6.57 -6.64
CA ILE A 222 -9.74 -5.68 -5.70
C ILE A 222 -10.05 -6.41 -4.39
N ARG A 223 -10.66 -7.61 -4.48
CA ARG A 223 -11.00 -8.42 -3.30
C ARG A 223 -9.76 -8.80 -2.50
N LEU A 224 -8.66 -9.13 -3.18
CA LEU A 224 -7.38 -9.43 -2.54
C LEU A 224 -6.76 -8.21 -1.85
N ALA A 225 -6.79 -7.05 -2.48
CA ALA A 225 -6.25 -5.83 -1.90
C ALA A 225 -7.02 -5.42 -0.63
N LEU A 226 -8.36 -5.48 -0.67
CA LEU A 226 -9.21 -5.21 0.49
C LEU A 226 -9.03 -6.27 1.60
N ALA A 227 -8.89 -7.55 1.25
CA ALA A 227 -8.57 -8.58 2.23
C ALA A 227 -7.18 -8.38 2.86
N SER A 228 -6.20 -7.89 2.10
CA SER A 228 -4.87 -7.54 2.61
C SER A 228 -4.91 -6.35 3.55
N LEU A 229 -5.73 -5.33 3.23
CA LEU A 229 -5.98 -4.22 4.14
C LEU A 229 -6.58 -4.74 5.46
N ALA A 230 -7.58 -5.63 5.38
CA ALA A 230 -8.18 -6.23 6.56
C ALA A 230 -7.16 -7.00 7.42
N VAL A 231 -6.27 -7.78 6.79
CA VAL A 231 -5.14 -8.44 7.47
C VAL A 231 -4.22 -7.42 8.14
N SER A 232 -3.79 -6.39 7.42
CA SER A 232 -2.89 -5.34 7.94
C SER A 232 -3.45 -4.66 9.19
N LEU A 233 -4.75 -4.34 9.18
CA LEU A 233 -5.44 -3.72 10.31
C LEU A 233 -5.67 -4.71 11.48
N ALA A 234 -5.91 -5.98 11.16
CA ALA A 234 -6.12 -7.03 12.17
C ALA A 234 -4.82 -7.44 12.88
N TYR A 235 -3.67 -7.36 12.22
CA TYR A 235 -2.39 -7.76 12.81
C TYR A 235 -1.72 -6.66 13.62
N SER A 236 -1.97 -5.39 13.27
CA SER A 236 -1.43 -4.22 13.96
C SER A 236 -2.23 -3.90 15.23
N VAL A 237 -1.58 -4.00 16.39
CA VAL A 237 -2.20 -3.77 17.72
C VAL A 237 -2.83 -2.38 17.83
N ASP A 238 -2.21 -1.37 17.22
CA ASP A 238 -2.70 0.01 17.22
C ASP A 238 -3.95 0.23 16.36
N SER A 239 -4.36 -0.76 15.55
CA SER A 239 -5.55 -0.64 14.70
C SER A 239 -6.71 -1.57 14.99
N GLN A 240 -6.49 -2.70 15.66
CA GLN A 240 -7.53 -3.72 15.88
C GLN A 240 -8.84 -3.12 16.44
N MET A 241 -8.74 -2.39 17.56
CA MET A 241 -9.91 -1.94 18.30
C MET A 241 -10.74 -0.91 17.53
N TRP A 242 -10.10 0.12 16.99
CA TRP A 242 -10.83 1.15 16.26
C TRP A 242 -11.33 0.60 14.91
N ALA A 243 -10.58 -0.26 14.24
CA ALA A 243 -11.01 -0.82 12.96
C ALA A 243 -12.28 -1.68 13.12
N ILE A 244 -12.37 -2.47 14.21
CA ILE A 244 -13.60 -3.20 14.55
C ILE A 244 -14.78 -2.24 14.67
N VAL A 245 -14.63 -1.18 15.48
CA VAL A 245 -15.68 -0.17 15.72
C VAL A 245 -16.12 0.51 14.43
N ARG A 246 -15.16 0.83 13.56
CA ARG A 246 -15.40 1.58 12.33
C ARG A 246 -15.99 0.73 11.20
N GLY A 247 -16.09 -0.59 11.34
CA GLY A 247 -16.79 -1.44 10.38
C GLY A 247 -15.92 -2.44 9.63
N LEU A 248 -14.69 -2.72 10.09
CA LEU A 248 -13.87 -3.81 9.55
C LEU A 248 -14.63 -5.16 9.44
N PRO A 249 -15.49 -5.57 10.41
CA PRO A 249 -16.25 -6.81 10.29
C PRO A 249 -17.23 -6.80 9.11
N LYS A 250 -17.87 -5.65 8.83
CA LYS A 250 -18.75 -5.48 7.67
C LYS A 250 -17.96 -5.60 6.35
N LEU A 251 -16.77 -5.01 6.28
CA LEU A 251 -15.89 -5.16 5.11
C LEU A 251 -15.50 -6.64 4.90
N ILE A 252 -15.13 -7.35 5.96
CA ILE A 252 -14.81 -8.79 5.88
C ILE A 252 -16.02 -9.59 5.38
N ALA A 253 -17.22 -9.31 5.88
CA ALA A 253 -18.46 -9.95 5.41
C ALA A 253 -18.72 -9.66 3.92
N ALA A 254 -18.55 -8.41 3.49
CA ALA A 254 -18.67 -8.02 2.09
C ALA A 254 -17.66 -8.75 1.19
N ILE A 255 -16.42 -8.96 1.64
CA ILE A 255 -15.41 -9.73 0.90
C ILE A 255 -15.85 -11.20 0.76
N TYR A 256 -16.38 -11.81 1.83
CA TYR A 256 -16.94 -13.15 1.71
C TYR A 256 -18.10 -13.18 0.72
N GLU A 257 -19.02 -12.23 0.80
CA GLU A 257 -20.17 -12.17 -0.09
C GLU A 257 -19.75 -12.07 -1.56
N ALA A 258 -18.79 -11.20 -1.85
CA ALA A 258 -18.22 -11.01 -3.18
C ALA A 258 -17.32 -12.18 -3.66
N SER A 259 -16.95 -13.13 -2.78
CA SER A 259 -16.04 -14.22 -3.13
C SER A 259 -16.77 -15.47 -3.66
N PRO A 260 -16.40 -16.00 -4.84
CA PRO A 260 -16.95 -17.24 -5.36
C PRO A 260 -16.62 -18.44 -4.45
N LEU A 261 -17.56 -19.38 -4.29
CA LEU A 261 -17.40 -20.56 -3.42
C LEU A 261 -16.18 -21.43 -3.76
N ARG A 262 -15.82 -21.53 -5.05
CA ARG A 262 -14.73 -22.41 -5.54
C ARG A 262 -13.42 -21.67 -5.79
N GLU A 263 -13.28 -20.45 -5.29
CA GLU A 263 -12.05 -19.70 -5.50
C GLU A 263 -10.91 -20.24 -4.62
N SER A 264 -9.94 -20.88 -5.28
CA SER A 264 -8.66 -21.32 -4.70
C SER A 264 -8.78 -22.33 -3.55
N SER A 265 -9.55 -23.42 -3.73
CA SER A 265 -9.58 -24.54 -2.79
C SER A 265 -8.26 -25.31 -2.71
N LYS A 266 -7.43 -25.22 -3.76
CA LYS A 266 -6.09 -25.84 -3.80
C LYS A 266 -5.19 -25.19 -2.76
N TYR A 267 -4.56 -26.02 -1.93
CA TYR A 267 -3.66 -25.57 -0.86
C TYR A 267 -2.58 -24.58 -1.34
N SER A 268 -1.96 -24.84 -2.51
CA SER A 268 -0.92 -23.98 -3.10
C SER A 268 -1.41 -22.58 -3.52
N GLU A 269 -2.72 -22.41 -3.73
CA GLU A 269 -3.31 -21.16 -4.21
C GLU A 269 -4.07 -20.40 -3.10
N ARG A 270 -4.13 -20.93 -1.87
CA ARG A 270 -4.92 -20.33 -0.77
C ARG A 270 -4.47 -18.94 -0.37
N LEU A 271 -3.17 -18.66 -0.43
CA LEU A 271 -2.65 -17.31 -0.18
C LEU A 271 -3.23 -16.28 -1.17
N MET A 272 -3.76 -16.74 -2.30
CA MET A 272 -4.44 -15.95 -3.31
C MET A 272 -5.97 -15.99 -3.20
N SER A 273 -6.53 -16.53 -2.12
CA SER A 273 -7.95 -16.49 -1.82
C SER A 273 -8.26 -15.30 -0.90
N PRO A 274 -9.14 -14.36 -1.31
CA PRO A 274 -9.62 -13.30 -0.42
C PRO A 274 -10.28 -13.87 0.84
N ALA A 275 -11.09 -14.93 0.70
CA ALA A 275 -11.76 -15.58 1.82
C ALA A 275 -10.77 -16.20 2.82
N TYR A 276 -9.68 -16.79 2.34
CA TYR A 276 -8.62 -17.31 3.22
C TYR A 276 -7.93 -16.18 4.01
N ARG A 277 -7.60 -15.06 3.35
CA ARG A 277 -7.01 -13.89 4.04
C ARG A 277 -7.97 -13.33 5.10
N CYS A 278 -9.27 -13.29 4.80
CA CYS A 278 -10.30 -12.91 5.77
C CYS A 278 -10.38 -13.90 6.96
N ASN A 279 -10.26 -15.22 6.73
CA ASN A 279 -10.18 -16.19 7.81
C ASN A 279 -9.00 -15.87 8.73
N MET A 280 -7.82 -15.60 8.15
CA MET A 280 -6.62 -15.29 8.92
C MET A 280 -6.74 -13.98 9.72
N ALA A 281 -7.34 -12.95 9.13
CA ALA A 281 -7.65 -11.71 9.85
C ALA A 281 -8.60 -11.99 11.04
N LEU A 282 -9.64 -12.81 10.87
CA LEU A 282 -10.56 -13.17 11.95
C LEU A 282 -9.90 -14.03 13.03
N VAL A 283 -9.08 -15.03 12.67
CA VAL A 283 -8.30 -15.80 13.65
C VAL A 283 -7.45 -14.84 14.48
N ARG A 284 -6.78 -13.88 13.84
CA ARG A 284 -5.95 -12.91 14.55
C ARG A 284 -6.76 -12.05 15.51
N LEU A 285 -7.88 -11.47 15.07
CA LEU A 285 -8.74 -10.66 15.93
C LEU A 285 -9.31 -11.48 17.09
N LEU A 286 -9.73 -12.72 16.84
CA LEU A 286 -10.28 -13.60 17.87
C LEU A 286 -9.22 -14.21 18.81
N SER A 287 -7.94 -14.11 18.47
CA SER A 287 -6.84 -14.51 19.36
C SER A 287 -6.50 -13.48 20.43
N VAL A 288 -7.08 -12.27 20.34
CA VAL A 288 -6.89 -11.19 21.31
C VAL A 288 -8.23 -10.98 22.02
N ASP A 289 -8.30 -11.23 23.33
CA ASP A 289 -9.58 -11.26 24.05
C ASP A 289 -10.34 -9.93 23.97
N SER A 290 -9.65 -8.79 24.10
CA SER A 290 -10.28 -7.46 23.97
C SER A 290 -10.87 -7.22 22.57
N ALA A 291 -10.24 -7.72 21.51
CA ALA A 291 -10.77 -7.63 20.16
C ALA A 291 -11.92 -8.62 19.93
N ALA A 292 -11.86 -9.82 20.51
CA ALA A 292 -12.95 -10.80 20.48
C ALA A 292 -14.20 -10.25 21.19
N GLU A 293 -14.05 -9.69 22.39
CA GLU A 293 -15.12 -8.97 23.11
C GLU A 293 -15.73 -7.87 22.25
N LYS A 294 -14.89 -7.09 21.57
CA LYS A 294 -15.37 -6.04 20.68
C LYS A 294 -16.18 -6.60 19.51
N LEU A 295 -15.71 -7.68 18.87
CA LEU A 295 -16.47 -8.35 17.81
C LEU A 295 -17.83 -8.88 18.29
N ARG A 296 -17.89 -9.41 19.52
CA ARG A 296 -19.15 -9.82 20.16
C ARG A 296 -20.09 -8.65 20.37
N ALA A 297 -19.58 -7.54 20.91
CA ALA A 297 -20.36 -6.32 21.12
C ALA A 297 -20.93 -5.74 19.82
N HIS A 298 -20.27 -5.98 18.68
CA HIS A 298 -20.74 -5.61 17.35
C HIS A 298 -21.58 -6.70 16.65
N ASN A 299 -22.01 -7.75 17.36
CA ASN A 299 -22.80 -8.86 16.85
C ASN A 299 -22.21 -9.50 15.58
N ALA A 300 -20.88 -9.61 15.51
CA ALA A 300 -20.18 -10.05 14.30
C ALA A 300 -20.58 -11.48 13.87
N LEU A 301 -21.01 -12.34 14.81
CA LEU A 301 -21.44 -13.70 14.53
C LEU A 301 -22.61 -13.75 13.55
N GLU A 302 -23.62 -12.88 13.73
CA GLU A 302 -24.79 -12.83 12.83
C GLU A 302 -24.37 -12.33 11.44
N GLY A 303 -23.47 -11.35 11.37
CA GLY A 303 -22.91 -10.86 10.10
C GLY A 303 -22.14 -11.94 9.33
N PHE A 304 -21.46 -12.86 10.01
CA PHE A 304 -20.69 -13.92 9.35
C PHE A 304 -21.47 -15.21 9.08
N ARG A 305 -22.62 -15.43 9.75
CA ARG A 305 -23.42 -16.67 9.62
C ARG A 305 -23.81 -17.01 8.17
N PRO A 306 -24.25 -16.07 7.32
CA PRO A 306 -24.55 -16.35 5.91
C PRO A 306 -23.35 -16.89 5.13
N HIS A 307 -22.13 -16.59 5.60
CA HIS A 307 -20.89 -16.93 4.90
C HIS A 307 -20.21 -18.19 5.45
N LYS A 308 -20.84 -18.93 6.38
CA LYS A 308 -20.32 -20.18 6.98
C LYS A 308 -19.69 -21.13 5.96
N ARG A 309 -20.37 -21.34 4.82
CA ARG A 309 -19.88 -22.24 3.76
C ARG A 309 -18.58 -21.75 3.14
N LYS A 310 -18.47 -20.45 2.82
CA LYS A 310 -17.26 -19.86 2.22
C LYS A 310 -16.09 -19.86 3.21
N ILE A 311 -16.36 -19.52 4.47
CA ILE A 311 -15.39 -19.57 5.57
C ILE A 311 -14.76 -20.97 5.67
N ASN A 312 -15.58 -22.02 5.72
CA ASN A 312 -15.08 -23.39 5.81
C ASN A 312 -14.40 -23.87 4.52
N MET A 313 -14.88 -23.47 3.34
CA MET A 313 -14.29 -23.90 2.06
C MET A 313 -12.92 -23.25 1.80
N ALA A 314 -12.63 -22.09 2.37
CA ALA A 314 -11.33 -21.45 2.26
C ALA A 314 -10.23 -22.19 3.04
N GLU A 315 -10.60 -22.96 4.07
CA GLU A 315 -9.67 -23.78 4.87
C GLU A 315 -10.38 -25.06 5.38
N PRO A 316 -10.63 -26.03 4.49
CA PRO A 316 -11.48 -27.19 4.78
C PRO A 316 -10.91 -28.09 5.88
N GLU A 317 -9.60 -28.09 6.11
CA GLU A 317 -8.94 -28.94 7.11
C GLU A 317 -9.19 -28.45 8.54
N CYS A 318 -9.40 -27.15 8.72
CA CYS A 318 -9.49 -26.54 10.05
C CYS A 318 -10.94 -26.23 10.47
N HIS A 319 -11.90 -26.28 9.53
CA HIS A 319 -13.30 -25.89 9.76
C HIS A 319 -13.46 -24.58 10.56
N PRO A 320 -12.85 -23.47 10.10
CA PRO A 320 -12.67 -22.23 10.86
C PRO A 320 -13.97 -21.66 11.44
N TRP A 321 -15.12 -21.91 10.81
CA TRP A 321 -16.41 -21.45 11.34
C TRP A 321 -16.71 -21.96 12.75
N THR A 322 -16.36 -23.21 13.07
CA THR A 322 -16.62 -23.77 14.40
C THR A 322 -15.82 -23.00 15.45
N THR A 323 -14.55 -22.73 15.17
CA THR A 323 -13.66 -21.92 16.02
C THR A 323 -14.20 -20.51 16.19
N PHE A 324 -14.61 -19.86 15.09
CA PHE A 324 -15.17 -18.50 15.13
C PHE A 324 -16.47 -18.45 15.94
N LYS A 325 -17.36 -19.42 15.72
CA LYS A 325 -18.63 -19.53 16.43
C LYS A 325 -18.40 -19.65 17.94
N ILE A 326 -17.54 -20.57 18.38
CA ILE A 326 -17.29 -20.76 19.81
C ILE A 326 -16.70 -19.48 20.44
N ARG A 327 -15.66 -18.89 19.83
CA ARG A 327 -15.05 -17.65 20.35
C ARG A 327 -16.02 -16.47 20.39
N LEU A 328 -16.89 -16.33 19.39
CA LEU A 328 -17.89 -15.25 19.35
C LEU A 328 -19.11 -15.50 20.25
N GLN A 329 -19.27 -16.71 20.79
CA GLN A 329 -20.34 -17.06 21.75
C GLN A 329 -19.83 -17.13 23.20
N ASP A 330 -18.66 -16.54 23.47
CA ASP A 330 -18.03 -16.59 24.80
C ASP A 330 -17.65 -17.99 25.29
N GLY A 331 -17.48 -18.93 24.35
CA GLY A 331 -16.86 -20.20 24.65
C GLY A 331 -15.35 -20.02 24.86
N GLU A 332 -14.87 -20.55 25.98
CA GLU A 332 -13.43 -20.71 26.21
C GLU A 332 -12.89 -21.69 25.17
N LEU A 333 -12.14 -21.16 24.21
CA LEU A 333 -11.37 -21.96 23.29
C LEU A 333 -9.94 -21.95 23.79
N SER A 334 -9.50 -23.11 24.27
CA SER A 334 -8.08 -23.41 24.25
C SER A 334 -7.67 -23.49 22.76
N LEU A 335 -7.34 -22.33 22.20
CA LEU A 335 -6.68 -22.26 20.90
C LEU A 335 -5.41 -23.06 21.10
N THR A 336 -5.38 -24.28 20.58
CA THR A 336 -4.38 -25.33 20.83
C THR A 336 -2.97 -24.93 20.40
N ARG A 337 -2.83 -23.71 19.91
CA ARG A 337 -1.59 -23.04 19.60
C ARG A 337 -1.83 -21.54 19.75
N GLU A 338 -1.65 -21.01 20.96
CA GLU A 338 -1.36 -19.58 21.10
C GLU A 338 -0.12 -19.29 20.26
N MET A 339 -0.36 -18.76 19.06
CA MET A 339 0.72 -18.28 18.22
C MET A 339 1.21 -17.00 18.88
N SER A 340 2.42 -17.05 19.44
CA SER A 340 3.11 -15.86 19.94
C SER A 340 3.16 -14.78 18.84
N ALA A 341 3.33 -13.51 19.22
CA ALA A 341 3.48 -12.42 18.26
C ALA A 341 4.57 -12.70 17.19
N ALA A 342 5.66 -13.36 17.58
CA ALA A 342 6.73 -13.78 16.68
C ALA A 342 6.25 -14.80 15.62
N ASN A 343 5.31 -15.69 15.96
CA ASN A 343 4.76 -16.68 15.05
C ASN A 343 3.79 -16.07 14.02
N TRP A 344 3.20 -14.90 14.33
CA TRP A 344 2.27 -14.22 13.43
C TRP A 344 2.96 -13.45 12.31
N LYS A 345 4.15 -12.91 12.55
CA LYS A 345 4.85 -12.06 11.57
C LYS A 345 5.10 -12.76 10.22
N PRO A 346 5.64 -14.00 10.16
CA PRO A 346 5.79 -14.71 8.88
C PRO A 346 4.45 -14.94 8.16
N MET A 347 3.37 -15.09 8.91
CA MET A 347 2.03 -15.25 8.34
C MET A 347 1.52 -13.93 7.76
N GLU A 348 1.65 -12.84 8.52
CA GLU A 348 1.32 -11.49 8.07
C GLU A 348 2.04 -11.14 6.76
N ASP A 349 3.34 -11.45 6.68
CA ASP A 349 4.17 -11.19 5.50
C ASP A 349 3.71 -12.01 4.28
N ARG A 350 3.25 -13.25 4.48
CA ARG A 350 2.72 -14.10 3.40
C ARG A 350 1.33 -13.66 2.93
N LEU A 351 0.53 -13.07 3.82
CA LEU A 351 -0.86 -12.67 3.54
C LEU A 351 -0.97 -11.26 2.97
N ASN A 352 0.02 -10.40 3.17
CA ASN A 352 0.03 -9.05 2.65
C ASN A 352 0.77 -8.99 1.31
N GLY A 353 0.05 -8.76 0.22
CA GLY A 353 0.60 -8.48 -1.10
C GLY A 353 0.61 -9.69 -2.08
N ARG A 354 0.34 -9.38 -3.35
CA ARG A 354 0.58 -10.25 -4.52
C ARG A 354 1.86 -9.81 -5.24
N PHE A 355 2.21 -8.53 -5.07
CA PHE A 355 3.39 -7.87 -5.61
C PHE A 355 4.21 -7.27 -4.46
N TRP A 356 4.86 -8.15 -3.69
CA TRP A 356 6.15 -7.72 -3.18
C TRP A 356 7.01 -7.57 -4.42
N THR A 357 7.04 -6.35 -4.97
CA THR A 357 8.23 -5.84 -5.62
C THR A 357 9.26 -5.87 -4.51
N PRO A 358 10.04 -6.97 -4.37
CA PRO A 358 10.80 -7.14 -3.16
C PRO A 358 11.75 -5.95 -3.04
N VAL A 359 11.94 -5.46 -1.82
CA VAL A 359 13.04 -4.52 -1.62
C VAL A 359 14.30 -5.32 -1.87
N VAL A 360 14.98 -5.00 -2.97
CA VAL A 360 16.21 -5.66 -3.37
C VAL A 360 17.36 -4.68 -3.25
N CYS A 361 18.58 -5.23 -3.24
CA CYS A 361 19.75 -4.38 -3.36
C CYS A 361 19.73 -3.72 -4.75
N SER A 362 19.89 -2.39 -4.79
CA SER A 362 19.93 -1.59 -6.01
C SER A 362 21.16 -1.88 -6.87
N ARG A 363 22.21 -2.51 -6.31
CA ARG A 363 23.35 -2.98 -7.10
C ARG A 363 22.91 -4.10 -8.05
N LYS A 364 23.16 -3.90 -9.34
CA LYS A 364 22.98 -4.92 -10.39
C LYS A 364 23.72 -6.22 -10.05
N LEU A 365 23.13 -7.35 -10.43
CA LEU A 365 23.68 -8.70 -10.23
C LEU A 365 23.95 -9.06 -8.75
N CYS A 366 23.46 -8.27 -7.79
CA CYS A 366 23.53 -8.65 -6.39
C CYS A 366 22.71 -9.93 -6.14
N ALA A 367 23.37 -10.93 -5.52
CA ALA A 367 22.80 -12.23 -5.17
C ALA A 367 22.11 -12.26 -3.80
N ALA A 368 22.12 -11.15 -3.03
CA ALA A 368 21.50 -11.09 -1.70
C ALA A 368 19.98 -11.30 -1.72
N GLY A 369 19.35 -11.24 -2.90
CA GLY A 369 17.92 -11.45 -3.05
C GLY A 369 17.11 -10.32 -2.41
N ARG A 370 16.08 -10.71 -1.66
CA ARG A 370 15.15 -9.81 -0.97
C ARG A 370 15.76 -9.33 0.35
N GLU A 371 15.45 -8.10 0.74
CA GLU A 371 15.75 -7.57 2.08
C GLU A 371 15.15 -8.53 3.12
N PRO A 372 15.93 -9.00 4.12
CA PRO A 372 15.43 -9.93 5.12
C PRO A 372 14.37 -9.27 6.01
N ASP A 373 13.26 -9.98 6.26
CA ASP A 373 12.14 -9.49 7.09
C ASP A 373 12.48 -9.42 8.60
N VAL A 374 13.50 -10.17 9.02
CA VAL A 374 14.01 -10.24 10.39
C VAL A 374 15.51 -9.98 10.41
N GLY A 375 15.94 -9.07 11.28
CA GLY A 375 17.35 -8.70 11.44
C GLY A 375 17.68 -7.35 10.82
N LYS A 376 18.96 -7.15 10.48
CA LYS A 376 19.45 -5.90 9.91
C LYS A 376 19.00 -5.79 8.45
N GLY A 377 18.05 -4.90 8.18
CA GLY A 377 17.63 -4.54 6.82
C GLY A 377 18.76 -3.92 5.99
N PHE A 378 18.48 -3.71 4.71
CA PHE A 378 19.37 -3.05 3.77
C PHE A 378 19.54 -1.56 4.14
N SER A 379 20.78 -1.08 4.07
CA SER A 379 21.07 0.33 4.28
C SER A 379 20.43 1.17 3.17
N LYS A 380 19.81 2.29 3.56
CA LYS A 380 19.21 3.23 2.61
C LYS A 380 20.26 4.23 2.14
N CYS A 381 20.15 4.67 0.89
CA CYS A 381 20.91 5.81 0.41
C CYS A 381 20.61 7.04 1.26
N GLY A 382 21.63 7.64 1.87
CA GLY A 382 21.46 8.80 2.75
C GLY A 382 20.78 10.01 2.09
N ARG A 383 20.89 10.14 0.76
CA ARG A 383 20.30 11.25 -0.02
C ARG A 383 18.86 10.94 -0.43
N CYS A 384 18.66 10.02 -1.37
CA CYS A 384 17.32 9.76 -1.93
C CYS A 384 16.43 8.88 -1.04
N GLN A 385 17.00 8.11 -0.10
CA GLN A 385 16.29 7.12 0.73
C GLN A 385 15.56 5.99 -0.03
N VAL A 386 15.54 6.06 -1.37
CA VAL A 386 14.91 5.07 -2.28
C VAL A 386 15.84 3.87 -2.51
N ALA A 387 17.10 4.12 -2.90
CA ALA A 387 18.04 3.03 -3.17
C ALA A 387 18.44 2.31 -1.88
N ARG A 388 18.56 0.97 -1.96
CA ARG A 388 18.81 0.07 -0.84
C ARG A 388 20.02 -0.82 -1.10
N TYR A 389 20.83 -1.06 -0.08
CA TYR A 389 22.06 -1.81 -0.21
C TYR A 389 22.21 -2.85 0.90
N CYS A 390 22.51 -4.09 0.53
CA CYS A 390 22.82 -5.12 1.52
C CYS A 390 24.19 -4.89 2.20
N SER A 391 25.05 -4.04 1.62
CA SER A 391 26.34 -3.68 2.20
C SER A 391 26.85 -2.30 1.72
N LYS A 392 27.84 -1.73 2.42
CA LYS A 392 28.47 -0.45 2.04
C LYS A 392 29.24 -0.56 0.72
N GLU A 393 29.82 -1.72 0.44
CA GLU A 393 30.54 -2.03 -0.80
C GLU A 393 29.58 -1.97 -1.99
N HIS A 394 28.36 -2.50 -1.82
CA HIS A 394 27.34 -2.45 -2.86
C HIS A 394 26.87 -1.03 -3.15
N GLN A 395 26.77 -0.20 -2.11
CA GLN A 395 26.51 1.22 -2.27
C GLN A 395 27.63 1.92 -3.05
N LYS A 396 28.90 1.70 -2.69
CA LYS A 396 30.05 2.29 -3.39
C LYS A 396 30.08 1.91 -4.87
N LEU A 397 29.83 0.65 -5.19
CA LEU A 397 29.88 0.14 -6.56
C LEU A 397 28.68 0.61 -7.40
N HIS A 398 27.50 0.75 -6.79
CA HIS A 398 26.34 1.33 -7.45
C HIS A 398 26.41 2.86 -7.57
N TRP A 399 27.22 3.52 -6.74
CA TRP A 399 27.26 4.99 -6.65
C TRP A 399 27.59 5.66 -7.99
N GLU A 400 28.49 5.09 -8.78
CA GLU A 400 28.91 5.65 -10.08
C GLU A 400 27.74 5.83 -11.06
N THR A 401 26.80 4.89 -11.09
CA THR A 401 25.59 4.99 -11.91
C THR A 401 24.47 5.73 -11.17
N HIS A 402 24.28 5.46 -9.88
CA HIS A 402 23.21 6.01 -9.08
C HIS A 402 23.29 7.54 -8.90
N LYS A 403 24.51 8.09 -8.76
CA LYS A 403 24.71 9.53 -8.49
C LYS A 403 24.09 10.44 -9.56
N LYS A 404 23.95 9.95 -10.80
CA LYS A 404 23.29 10.67 -11.90
C LYS A 404 21.80 10.91 -11.63
N HIS A 405 21.17 9.98 -10.91
CA HIS A 405 19.74 9.98 -10.60
C HIS A 405 19.44 10.41 -9.16
N CYS A 406 20.42 10.32 -8.27
CA CYS A 406 20.33 10.65 -6.86
C CYS A 406 20.31 12.18 -6.60
N LYS A 407 19.22 12.86 -6.99
CA LYS A 407 19.06 14.32 -6.85
C LYS A 407 18.09 14.75 -5.73
N ALA A 408 18.23 14.17 -4.55
CA ALA A 408 17.40 14.59 -3.40
C ALA A 408 17.71 16.03 -2.92
N ASP A 409 18.91 16.54 -3.22
CA ASP A 409 19.39 17.83 -2.71
C ASP A 409 18.86 19.05 -3.49
N GLN A 410 18.36 18.88 -4.73
CA GLN A 410 17.80 19.99 -5.51
C GLN A 410 16.38 20.35 -5.04
N ALA A 411 15.56 19.34 -4.75
CA ALA A 411 14.17 19.55 -4.30
C ALA A 411 14.04 20.24 -2.92
N LYS A 412 15.10 20.25 -2.11
CA LYS A 412 15.11 20.99 -0.84
C LYS A 412 15.51 22.46 -0.99
N LYS A 413 16.33 22.79 -1.99
CA LYS A 413 16.72 24.19 -2.23
C LYS A 413 15.57 24.99 -2.83
N ASP A 414 14.82 24.38 -3.75
CA ASP A 414 13.70 25.01 -4.45
C ASP A 414 12.43 25.22 -3.58
N VAL A 415 12.44 24.81 -2.31
CA VAL A 415 11.33 25.02 -1.36
C VAL A 415 11.67 26.10 -0.31
N THR A 416 12.96 26.43 -0.17
CA THR A 416 13.45 27.41 0.81
C THR A 416 13.86 28.75 0.19
N ASP A 417 13.96 28.81 -1.13
CA ASP A 417 14.08 30.03 -1.93
C ASP A 417 12.72 30.35 -2.58
#